data_AF-A0A7T0G1E9-F1
#
_entry.id   AF-A0A7T0G1E9-F1
#
_cell.length_a   1.000
_cell.length_b   1.000
_cell.length_c   1.000
_cell.angle_alpha   90.00
_cell.angle_beta   90.00
_cell.angle_gamma   90.00
#
_symmetry.space_group_name_H-M   'P 1'
#
loop_
_entity.id
_entity.type
_entity.pdbx_description
1 polymer ?
#
loop_
_entity_poly.entity_id
_entity_poly.type
_entity_poly.pdbx_seq_one_letter_code
_entity_poly.pdbx_strand_id
1 'polypeptide(L)'
;MPSSTSSFKTYKLERIVPQKHWVLLAMVTVGLTSMLVLGWEMMVWTKGYRPTLNDTEDLWASRRALVDKDPGRTVLIGSSRMLFDFDMDVYEKEFGERPLQLSTVGTNPGPYLEDLANHSEYHGTVIVGVVPSLFFAPGGPPVKSPNNHLRRYREWSPTQRAGHQLAMILENRFAFLNQDDLTLNKLLLELKIPNREGIKTPPELPPYFHEINEERQAGMTQLAATDQSLQHRIQQIWLPLFTPPPKEKGVSHEEHMENVKKNTDKILEDTRSRVEKIRTKGGRVIFVRLPSTGELRTIENKYTPREDYWDRLLEKTGAPGIHFEDYEELSGFDCPEWSHLSRKDATEFTKRFTKLLKQNIF
;
A
#
# COMPACT_ATOMS: atom_id res chain seq x y z
N MET A 1 14.91 48.78 -50.38
CA MET A 1 14.04 47.83 -49.65
C MET A 1 13.36 48.58 -48.52
N PRO A 2 12.05 48.87 -48.58
CA PRO A 2 11.35 49.43 -47.45
C PRO A 2 10.97 48.32 -46.47
N SER A 3 11.17 48.61 -45.19
CA SER A 3 10.82 47.77 -44.04
C SER A 3 9.32 47.45 -44.04
N SER A 4 8.99 46.16 -43.91
CA SER A 4 7.62 45.68 -43.73
C SER A 4 7.17 46.00 -42.30
N THR A 5 6.31 47.01 -42.13
CA THR A 5 5.61 47.24 -40.87
C THR A 5 4.43 46.27 -40.79
N SER A 6 4.59 45.16 -40.07
CA SER A 6 3.48 44.30 -39.68
C SER A 6 2.51 45.08 -38.79
N SER A 7 1.33 45.41 -39.31
CA SER A 7 0.23 45.94 -38.49
C SER A 7 -0.36 44.79 -37.65
N PHE A 8 0.03 44.67 -36.39
CA PHE A 8 -0.74 43.86 -35.44
C PHE A 8 -2.06 44.58 -35.15
N LYS A 9 -3.15 44.17 -35.81
CA LYS A 9 -4.51 44.52 -35.36
C LYS A 9 -4.70 43.90 -33.97
N THR A 10 -4.61 44.72 -32.93
CA THR A 10 -5.09 44.37 -31.60
C THR A 10 -6.61 44.27 -31.65
N TYR A 11 -7.13 43.04 -31.78
CA TYR A 11 -8.53 42.78 -31.51
C TYR A 11 -8.78 43.10 -30.03
N LYS A 12 -9.45 44.22 -29.74
CA LYS A 12 -10.04 44.44 -28.42
C LYS A 12 -11.13 43.39 -28.24
N LEU A 13 -10.79 42.30 -27.56
CA LEU A 13 -11.76 41.36 -27.03
C LEU A 13 -12.58 42.09 -25.95
N GLU A 14 -13.61 42.83 -26.36
CA GLU A 14 -14.62 43.30 -25.43
C GLU A 14 -15.42 42.09 -24.97
N ARG A 15 -15.14 41.63 -23.74
CA ARG A 15 -15.92 40.57 -23.11
C ARG A 15 -17.31 41.12 -22.80
N ILE A 16 -18.28 40.84 -23.67
CA ILE A 16 -19.69 41.12 -23.42
C ILE A 16 -20.13 40.23 -22.24
N VAL A 17 -20.24 40.80 -21.05
CA VAL A 17 -20.80 40.11 -19.88
C VAL A 17 -22.31 40.29 -19.91
N PRO A 18 -23.11 39.22 -20.04
CA PRO A 18 -24.56 39.31 -20.01
C PRO A 18 -25.06 40.07 -18.78
N GLN A 19 -26.00 41.01 -18.94
CA GLN A 19 -26.64 41.67 -17.81
C GLN A 19 -27.62 40.70 -17.14
N LYS A 20 -27.12 39.99 -16.12
CA LYS A 20 -27.89 39.04 -15.29
C LYS A 20 -27.63 39.35 -13.82
N HIS A 21 -28.49 38.84 -12.95
CA HIS A 21 -28.30 38.89 -11.50
C HIS A 21 -27.21 37.90 -11.07
N TRP A 22 -25.95 38.21 -11.36
CA TRP A 22 -24.81 37.30 -11.15
C TRP A 22 -24.66 36.83 -9.71
N VAL A 23 -24.95 37.70 -8.73
CA VAL A 23 -24.93 37.32 -7.30
C VAL A 23 -26.01 36.30 -6.99
N LEU A 24 -27.23 36.49 -7.49
CA LEU A 24 -28.33 35.52 -7.32
C LEU A 24 -27.99 34.18 -7.98
N LEU A 25 -27.47 34.21 -9.21
CA LEU A 25 -27.03 33.01 -9.92
C LEU A 25 -25.92 32.28 -9.17
N ALA A 26 -24.94 33.01 -8.62
CA ALA A 26 -23.89 32.44 -7.80
C ALA A 26 -24.44 31.80 -6.53
N MET A 27 -25.35 32.47 -5.81
CA MET A 27 -26.00 31.91 -4.61
C MET A 27 -26.82 30.65 -4.92
N VAL A 28 -27.61 30.66 -6.00
CA VAL A 28 -28.39 29.50 -6.43
C VAL A 28 -27.45 28.35 -6.82
N THR A 29 -26.36 28.65 -7.53
CA THR A 29 -25.36 27.65 -7.93
C THR A 29 -24.71 27.03 -6.70
N VAL A 30 -24.23 27.84 -5.76
CA VAL A 30 -23.64 27.38 -4.50
C VAL A 30 -24.64 26.55 -3.71
N GLY A 31 -25.88 27.01 -3.55
CA GLY A 31 -26.92 26.28 -2.83
C GLY A 31 -27.24 24.92 -3.44
N LEU A 32 -27.41 24.86 -4.77
CA LEU A 32 -27.65 23.60 -5.48
C LEU A 32 -26.45 22.66 -5.40
N THR A 33 -25.23 23.16 -5.61
CA THR A 33 -24.01 22.34 -5.50
C THR A 33 -23.85 21.80 -4.08
N SER A 34 -24.04 22.62 -3.04
CA SER A 34 -23.98 22.17 -1.65
C SER A 34 -25.03 21.11 -1.35
N MET A 35 -26.27 21.29 -1.82
CA MET A 35 -27.34 20.30 -1.65
C MET A 35 -26.98 18.96 -2.31
N LEU A 36 -26.45 18.98 -3.53
CA LEU A 36 -26.05 17.76 -4.25
C LEU A 36 -24.85 17.06 -3.59
N VAL A 37 -23.85 17.82 -3.15
CA VAL A 37 -22.67 17.27 -2.46
C VAL A 37 -23.07 16.66 -1.12
N LEU A 38 -23.92 17.32 -0.33
CA LEU A 38 -24.45 16.76 0.92
C LEU A 38 -25.31 15.52 0.67
N GLY A 39 -26.14 15.54 -0.37
CA GLY A 39 -26.92 14.37 -0.79
C GLY A 39 -26.03 13.18 -1.14
N TRP A 40 -24.92 13.42 -1.86
CA TRP A 40 -23.95 12.39 -2.19
C TRP A 40 -23.23 11.85 -0.96
N GLU A 41 -22.76 12.72 -0.05
CA GLU A 41 -22.14 12.31 1.21
C GLU A 41 -23.09 11.44 2.05
N MET A 42 -24.35 11.86 2.20
CA MET A 42 -25.35 11.06 2.93
C MET A 42 -25.59 9.70 2.27
N MET A 43 -25.67 9.65 0.93
CA MET A 43 -25.86 8.39 0.21
C MET A 43 -24.70 7.42 0.45
N VAL A 44 -23.44 7.87 0.36
CA VAL A 44 -22.29 6.97 0.57
C VAL A 44 -22.20 6.51 2.03
N TRP A 45 -22.60 7.35 2.98
CA TRP A 45 -22.72 6.94 4.39
C TRP A 45 -23.74 5.82 4.60
N THR A 46 -24.88 5.86 3.90
CA THR A 46 -25.87 4.76 3.95
C THR A 46 -25.35 3.45 3.35
N LYS A 47 -24.35 3.52 2.47
CA LYS A 47 -23.65 2.34 1.91
C LYS A 47 -22.52 1.84 2.82
N GLY A 48 -22.30 2.47 3.97
CA GLY A 48 -21.29 2.07 4.95
C GLY A 48 -19.96 2.80 4.85
N TYR A 49 -19.76 3.64 3.83
CA TYR A 49 -18.53 4.43 3.70
C TYR A 49 -18.38 5.42 4.86
N ARG A 50 -17.15 5.60 5.32
CA ARG A 50 -16.75 6.60 6.30
C ARG A 50 -15.55 7.39 5.79
N PRO A 51 -15.33 8.61 6.30
CA PRO A 51 -14.14 9.38 5.96
C PRO A 51 -12.88 8.58 6.30
N THR A 52 -11.98 8.48 5.33
CA THR A 52 -10.67 7.83 5.42
C THR A 52 -9.74 8.55 4.45
N LEU A 53 -8.44 8.55 4.77
CA LEU A 53 -7.46 9.05 3.83
C LEU A 53 -7.31 8.11 2.64
N ASN A 54 -6.88 8.67 1.51
CA ASN A 54 -6.41 7.89 0.38
C ASN A 54 -4.92 7.56 0.58
N ASP A 55 -4.52 6.31 0.37
CA ASP A 55 -3.11 5.88 0.49
C ASP A 55 -2.27 6.33 -0.72
N THR A 56 -2.19 7.64 -0.91
CA THR A 56 -1.55 8.29 -2.05
C THR A 56 -0.03 8.31 -1.92
N GLU A 57 0.63 8.50 -3.06
CA GLU A 57 2.08 8.67 -3.07
C GLU A 57 2.54 9.88 -2.24
N ASP A 58 1.71 10.92 -2.11
CA ASP A 58 2.00 12.09 -1.27
C ASP A 58 1.95 11.75 0.22
N LEU A 59 0.96 10.96 0.65
CA LEU A 59 0.87 10.47 2.02
C LEU A 59 2.06 9.56 2.35
N TRP A 60 2.47 8.69 1.42
CA TRP A 60 3.69 7.89 1.58
C TRP A 60 4.94 8.78 1.71
N ALA A 61 5.11 9.75 0.80
CA ALA A 61 6.25 10.66 0.80
C ALA A 61 6.33 11.51 2.08
N SER A 62 5.18 11.91 2.65
CA SER A 62 5.13 12.65 3.90
C SER A 62 5.66 11.85 5.09
N ARG A 63 5.36 10.54 5.15
CA ARG A 63 5.92 9.63 6.15
C ARG A 63 7.40 9.35 5.92
N ARG A 64 7.82 9.14 4.67
CA ARG A 64 9.24 8.90 4.33
C ARG A 64 10.13 10.09 4.71
N ALA A 65 9.63 11.32 4.58
CA ALA A 65 10.35 12.53 4.97
C ALA A 65 10.67 12.61 6.47
N LEU A 66 9.99 11.84 7.33
CA LEU A 66 10.27 11.79 8.76
C LEU A 66 11.53 10.98 9.08
N VAL A 67 11.90 10.01 8.23
CA VAL A 67 13.14 9.23 8.38
C VAL A 67 14.36 10.13 8.26
N ASP A 68 14.34 11.14 7.38
CA ASP A 68 15.45 12.09 7.23
C ASP A 68 15.64 12.97 8.48
N LYS A 69 14.58 13.17 9.26
CA LYS A 69 14.61 13.94 10.51
C LYS A 69 15.01 13.12 11.71
N ASP A 70 14.75 11.82 11.66
CA ASP A 70 14.99 10.87 12.75
C ASP A 70 15.49 9.54 12.20
N PRO A 71 16.78 9.46 11.81
CA PRO A 71 17.35 8.31 11.12
C PRO A 71 17.56 7.08 12.05
N GLY A 72 17.40 7.26 13.36
CA GLY A 72 17.44 6.17 14.34
C GLY A 72 16.10 5.45 14.53
N ARG A 73 15.02 6.01 13.98
CA ARG A 73 13.66 5.53 14.20
C ARG A 73 13.39 4.17 13.57
N THR A 74 12.59 3.36 14.25
CA THR A 74 12.10 2.10 13.69
C THR A 74 11.20 2.35 12.48
N VAL A 75 11.46 1.66 11.37
CA VAL A 75 10.71 1.76 10.12
C VAL A 75 10.09 0.40 9.78
N LEU A 76 8.78 0.40 9.51
CA LEU A 76 8.03 -0.75 9.02
C LEU A 76 7.97 -0.68 7.50
N ILE A 77 8.44 -1.72 6.82
CA ILE A 77 8.27 -1.90 5.37
C ILE A 77 7.67 -3.27 5.08
N GLY A 78 6.98 -3.41 3.96
CA GLY A 78 6.28 -4.64 3.63
C GLY A 78 5.18 -4.42 2.61
N SER A 79 4.38 -5.47 2.42
CA SER A 79 3.16 -5.42 1.63
C SER A 79 1.94 -5.05 2.51
N SER A 80 0.73 -5.37 2.06
CA SER A 80 -0.52 -5.10 2.76
C SER A 80 -0.59 -5.73 4.16
N ARG A 81 0.02 -6.91 4.39
CA ARG A 81 -0.01 -7.56 5.71
C ARG A 81 0.71 -6.76 6.78
N MET A 82 1.89 -6.23 6.49
CA MET A 82 2.58 -5.34 7.44
C MET A 82 1.83 -4.01 7.64
N LEU A 83 1.13 -3.54 6.60
CA LEU A 83 0.37 -2.31 6.65
C LEU A 83 -0.90 -2.45 7.52
N PHE A 84 -1.52 -3.64 7.57
CA PHE A 84 -2.83 -3.89 8.19
C PHE A 84 -2.72 -4.64 9.52
N ASP A 85 -1.83 -5.62 9.59
CA ASP A 85 -1.78 -6.62 10.66
C ASP A 85 -0.81 -6.21 11.78
N PHE A 86 -0.28 -4.99 11.72
CA PHE A 86 0.66 -4.43 12.69
C PHE A 86 0.11 -3.17 13.34
N ASP A 87 0.05 -3.16 14.66
CA ASP A 87 -0.48 -2.05 15.47
C ASP A 87 0.66 -1.20 16.05
N MET A 88 0.85 0.01 15.51
CA MET A 88 1.89 0.94 15.93
C MET A 88 1.69 1.44 17.36
N ASP A 89 0.45 1.55 17.85
CA ASP A 89 0.17 2.01 19.21
C ASP A 89 0.58 0.94 20.24
N VAL A 90 0.42 -0.34 19.89
CA VAL A 90 0.95 -1.45 20.69
C VAL A 90 2.48 -1.43 20.69
N TYR A 91 3.10 -1.25 19.52
CA TYR A 91 4.56 -1.19 19.44
C TYR A 91 5.13 -0.03 20.27
N GLU A 92 4.54 1.15 20.17
CA GLU A 92 4.96 2.33 20.93
C GLU A 92 4.87 2.11 22.44
N LYS A 93 3.78 1.48 22.91
CA LYS A 93 3.63 1.12 24.34
C LYS A 93 4.72 0.17 24.82
N GLU A 94 5.14 -0.76 23.96
CA GLU A 94 6.12 -1.77 24.32
C GLU A 94 7.57 -1.25 24.24
N PHE A 95 7.91 -0.46 23.23
CA PHE A 95 9.29 -0.03 22.97
C PHE A 95 9.57 1.43 23.33
N GLY A 96 8.56 2.22 23.68
CA GLY A 96 8.70 3.65 24.00
C GLY A 96 9.00 4.53 22.77
N GLU A 97 9.00 3.94 21.57
CA GLU A 97 9.21 4.63 20.30
C GLU A 97 8.08 4.26 19.33
N ARG A 98 7.46 5.28 18.75
CA ARG A 98 6.45 5.09 17.70
C ARG A 98 7.12 4.75 16.37
N PRO A 99 6.82 3.64 15.68
CA PRO A 99 7.48 3.30 14.43
C PRO A 99 6.94 4.15 13.26
N LEU A 100 7.65 4.15 12.13
CA LEU A 100 7.22 4.79 10.87
C LEU A 100 6.72 3.75 9.87
N GLN A 101 5.47 3.87 9.42
CA GLN A 101 4.85 2.92 8.48
C GLN A 101 5.07 3.33 7.01
N LEU A 102 5.93 2.58 6.32
CA LEU A 102 6.23 2.74 4.89
C LEU A 102 5.79 1.54 4.04
N SER A 103 5.12 0.55 4.61
CA SER A 103 4.52 -0.57 3.87
C SER A 103 3.42 -0.10 2.93
N THR A 104 3.15 -0.87 1.88
CA THR A 104 2.14 -0.53 0.86
C THR A 104 1.42 -1.79 0.40
N VAL A 105 0.13 -1.67 0.09
CA VAL A 105 -0.65 -2.79 -0.44
C VAL A 105 -0.04 -3.39 -1.72
N GLY A 106 0.07 -4.72 -1.76
CA GLY A 106 0.49 -5.44 -2.98
C GLY A 106 1.91 -5.14 -3.48
N THR A 107 2.82 -4.63 -2.64
CA THR A 107 4.17 -4.24 -3.07
C THR A 107 5.28 -5.17 -2.62
N ASN A 108 6.37 -5.20 -3.40
CA ASN A 108 7.65 -5.74 -3.00
C ASN A 108 8.38 -4.71 -2.09
N PRO A 109 8.81 -5.05 -0.86
CA PRO A 109 9.50 -4.11 0.02
C PRO A 109 10.97 -3.85 -0.35
N GLY A 110 11.53 -4.59 -1.30
CA GLY A 110 12.93 -4.49 -1.73
C GLY A 110 13.38 -3.08 -2.11
N PRO A 111 12.62 -2.30 -2.92
CA PRO A 111 12.96 -0.91 -3.22
C PRO A 111 12.98 0.02 -1.99
N TYR A 112 12.09 -0.18 -1.02
CA TYR A 112 12.12 0.59 0.23
C TYR A 112 13.33 0.22 1.08
N LEU A 113 13.65 -1.07 1.18
CA LEU A 113 14.84 -1.54 1.88
C LEU A 113 16.12 -1.00 1.23
N GLU A 114 16.16 -0.92 -0.11
CA GLU A 114 17.26 -0.30 -0.84
C GLU A 114 17.41 1.18 -0.54
N ASP A 115 16.30 1.92 -0.52
CA ASP A 115 16.31 3.35 -0.21
C ASP A 115 16.85 3.61 1.21
N LEU A 116 16.39 2.85 2.22
CA LEU A 116 16.90 2.92 3.58
C LEU A 116 18.37 2.49 3.67
N ALA A 117 18.78 1.45 2.94
CA ALA A 117 20.15 0.99 2.90
C ALA A 117 21.11 2.01 2.26
N ASN A 118 20.62 2.82 1.32
CA ASN A 118 21.40 3.88 0.67
C ASN A 118 21.29 5.25 1.37
N HIS A 119 20.40 5.40 2.36
CA HIS A 119 20.35 6.58 3.21
C HIS A 119 21.59 6.64 4.11
N SER A 120 22.38 7.72 4.01
CA SER A 120 23.71 7.79 4.63
C SER A 120 23.67 7.73 6.16
N GLU A 121 22.66 8.36 6.76
CA GLU A 121 22.55 8.48 8.22
C GLU A 121 21.69 7.38 8.84
N TYR A 122 20.98 6.56 8.05
CA TYR A 122 19.98 5.66 8.63
C TYR A 122 20.63 4.54 9.45
N HIS A 123 20.30 4.49 10.73
CA HIS A 123 20.86 3.55 11.71
C HIS A 123 19.78 2.97 12.64
N GLY A 124 18.50 3.08 12.27
CA GLY A 124 17.38 2.51 13.02
C GLY A 124 17.15 1.02 12.78
N THR A 125 16.03 0.52 13.28
CA THR A 125 15.56 -0.85 13.03
C THR A 125 14.56 -0.87 11.88
N VAL A 126 14.80 -1.71 10.87
CA VAL A 126 13.82 -1.99 9.82
C VAL A 126 13.11 -3.30 10.11
N ILE A 127 11.79 -3.26 10.31
CA ILE A 127 10.95 -4.47 10.39
C ILE A 127 10.33 -4.70 9.02
N VAL A 128 10.67 -5.82 8.40
CA VAL A 128 10.33 -6.15 7.01
C VAL A 128 9.28 -7.24 6.97
N GLY A 129 8.05 -6.88 6.63
CA GLY A 129 6.97 -7.81 6.37
C GLY A 129 7.18 -8.58 5.08
N VAL A 130 7.21 -9.91 5.18
CA VAL A 130 7.42 -10.81 4.04
C VAL A 130 6.09 -11.42 3.63
N VAL A 131 5.73 -11.23 2.37
CA VAL A 131 4.74 -12.06 1.66
C VAL A 131 5.51 -12.67 0.50
N PRO A 132 5.86 -13.97 0.52
CA PRO A 132 6.85 -14.54 -0.39
C PRO A 132 6.58 -14.24 -1.87
N SER A 133 5.34 -14.40 -2.34
CA SER A 133 4.96 -14.11 -3.72
C SER A 133 5.23 -12.66 -4.16
N LEU A 134 5.12 -11.70 -3.25
CA LEU A 134 5.37 -10.28 -3.51
C LEU A 134 6.84 -9.91 -3.28
N PHE A 135 7.45 -10.45 -2.23
CA PHE A 135 8.85 -10.20 -1.87
C PHE A 135 9.80 -10.70 -2.98
N PHE A 136 9.50 -11.85 -3.55
CA PHE A 136 10.29 -12.47 -4.62
C PHE A 136 9.79 -12.15 -6.03
N ALA A 137 8.85 -11.20 -6.17
CA ALA A 137 8.41 -10.73 -7.49
C ALA A 137 9.56 -9.99 -8.18
N PRO A 138 10.03 -10.42 -9.37
CA PRO A 138 11.17 -9.81 -10.07
C PRO A 138 10.83 -8.46 -10.74
N GLY A 139 9.55 -8.10 -10.81
CA GLY A 139 9.08 -6.91 -11.51
C GLY A 139 7.57 -6.72 -11.44
N GLY A 140 7.02 -6.03 -12.44
CA GLY A 140 5.57 -5.79 -12.55
C GLY A 140 5.03 -4.78 -11.54
N PRO A 141 3.70 -4.76 -11.33
CA PRO A 141 3.05 -3.83 -10.39
C PRO A 141 3.66 -3.83 -8.97
N PRO A 142 4.03 -4.98 -8.36
CA PRO A 142 4.61 -5.01 -7.02
C PRO A 142 5.91 -4.23 -6.87
N VAL A 143 6.72 -4.13 -7.94
CA VAL A 143 7.98 -3.37 -7.95
C VAL A 143 7.79 -1.95 -8.49
N LYS A 144 6.85 -1.74 -9.41
CA LYS A 144 6.57 -0.40 -9.99
C LYS A 144 5.98 0.56 -8.95
N SER A 145 5.03 0.10 -8.15
CA SER A 145 4.37 0.89 -7.11
C SER A 145 5.36 1.52 -6.09
N PRO A 146 6.23 0.75 -5.41
CA PRO A 146 7.18 1.33 -4.46
C PRO A 146 8.20 2.28 -5.11
N ASN A 147 8.58 2.04 -6.37
CA ASN A 147 9.43 2.97 -7.11
C ASN A 147 8.72 4.30 -7.43
N ASN A 148 7.41 4.28 -7.67
CA ASN A 148 6.64 5.52 -7.84
C ASN A 148 6.58 6.32 -6.52
N HIS A 149 6.41 5.66 -5.38
CA HIS A 149 6.46 6.30 -4.06
C HIS A 149 7.81 6.97 -3.81
N LEU A 150 8.90 6.28 -4.09
CA LEU A 150 10.24 6.82 -3.99
C LEU A 150 10.49 7.98 -4.95
N ARG A 151 10.00 7.89 -6.20
CA ARG A 151 10.04 9.01 -7.15
C ARG A 151 9.26 10.20 -6.62
N ARG A 152 8.03 9.98 -6.12
CA ARG A 152 7.20 11.03 -5.54
C ARG A 152 7.94 11.75 -4.42
N TYR A 153 8.55 11.01 -3.52
CA TYR A 153 9.34 11.56 -2.42
C TYR A 153 10.47 12.47 -2.91
N ARG A 154 11.27 11.99 -3.88
CA ARG A 154 12.41 12.72 -4.44
C ARG A 154 12.00 13.97 -5.23
N GLU A 155 10.85 13.93 -5.89
CA GLU A 155 10.35 14.98 -6.78
C GLU A 155 9.18 15.77 -6.14
N TRP A 156 9.05 15.73 -4.81
CA TRP A 156 7.85 16.24 -4.12
C TRP A 156 7.78 17.77 -4.12
N SER A 157 7.07 18.33 -5.11
CA SER A 157 6.96 19.77 -5.34
C SER A 157 6.18 20.51 -4.25
N PRO A 158 6.42 21.83 -4.06
CA PRO A 158 5.66 22.65 -3.12
C PRO A 158 4.14 22.61 -3.35
N THR A 159 3.71 22.58 -4.62
CA THR A 159 2.28 22.49 -4.98
C THR A 159 1.67 21.16 -4.57
N GLN A 160 2.38 20.04 -4.78
CA GLN A 160 1.93 18.72 -4.32
C GLN A 160 1.85 18.65 -2.80
N ARG A 161 2.83 19.21 -2.09
CA ARG A 161 2.81 19.30 -0.62
C ARG A 161 1.60 20.09 -0.12
N ALA A 162 1.34 21.26 -0.70
CA ALA A 162 0.19 22.08 -0.34
C ALA A 162 -1.15 21.36 -0.66
N GLY A 163 -1.24 20.73 -1.83
CA GLY A 163 -2.39 19.91 -2.22
C GLY A 163 -2.63 18.75 -1.27
N HIS A 164 -1.58 18.05 -0.86
CA HIS A 164 -1.66 16.96 0.11
C HIS A 164 -2.17 17.41 1.48
N GLN A 165 -1.70 18.56 1.99
CA GLN A 165 -2.20 19.11 3.26
C GLN A 165 -3.70 19.44 3.19
N LEU A 166 -4.14 20.05 2.07
CA LEU A 166 -5.56 20.32 1.85
C LEU A 166 -6.37 19.01 1.71
N ALA A 167 -5.84 18.03 0.98
CA ALA A 167 -6.47 16.73 0.80
C ALA A 167 -6.68 16.02 2.13
N MET A 168 -5.66 15.95 3.01
CA MET A 168 -5.81 15.34 4.33
C MET A 168 -6.95 15.97 5.15
N ILE A 169 -7.07 17.31 5.10
CA ILE A 169 -8.14 18.04 5.81
C ILE A 169 -9.53 17.65 5.28
N LEU A 170 -9.66 17.44 3.98
CA LEU A 170 -10.94 17.13 3.33
C LEU A 170 -11.29 15.63 3.42
N GLU A 171 -10.33 14.75 3.16
CA GLU A 171 -10.49 13.29 3.18
C GLU A 171 -10.85 12.76 4.57
N ASN A 172 -10.30 13.37 5.63
CA ASN A 172 -10.68 13.05 7.01
C ASN A 172 -12.11 13.49 7.39
N ARG A 173 -12.81 14.24 6.53
CA ARG A 173 -14.15 14.78 6.82
C ARG A 173 -15.23 14.28 5.90
N PHE A 174 -14.88 13.92 4.66
CA PHE A 174 -15.84 13.55 3.63
C PHE A 174 -15.55 12.15 3.10
N ALA A 175 -16.49 11.23 3.29
CA ALA A 175 -16.39 9.86 2.83
C ALA A 175 -16.42 9.76 1.30
N PHE A 176 -17.14 10.68 0.63
CA PHE A 176 -17.28 10.66 -0.83
C PHE A 176 -15.97 10.86 -1.60
N LEU A 177 -14.90 11.31 -0.92
CA LEU A 177 -13.57 11.51 -1.50
C LEU A 177 -12.73 10.23 -1.58
N ASN A 178 -13.28 9.07 -1.21
CA ASN A 178 -12.62 7.77 -1.37
C ASN A 178 -12.31 7.50 -2.86
N GLN A 179 -11.01 7.49 -3.20
CA GLN A 179 -10.55 7.35 -4.58
C GLN A 179 -10.63 5.92 -5.10
N ASP A 180 -10.58 4.94 -4.19
CA ASP A 180 -10.54 3.53 -4.54
C ASP A 180 -11.87 3.02 -5.09
N ASP A 181 -12.99 3.61 -4.62
CA ASP A 181 -14.34 3.14 -4.93
C ASP A 181 -15.27 4.21 -5.52
N LEU A 182 -15.18 5.47 -5.05
CA LEU A 182 -16.24 6.46 -5.29
C LEU A 182 -15.94 7.46 -6.41
N THR A 183 -14.84 7.25 -7.14
CA THR A 183 -14.57 8.03 -8.36
C THR A 183 -15.51 7.61 -9.49
N LEU A 184 -15.82 8.53 -10.39
CA LEU A 184 -16.70 8.24 -11.54
C LEU A 184 -16.24 7.01 -12.33
N ASN A 185 -14.93 6.88 -12.58
CA ASN A 185 -14.39 5.74 -13.30
C ASN A 185 -14.65 4.41 -12.58
N LYS A 186 -14.55 4.39 -11.24
CA LYS A 186 -14.81 3.20 -10.42
C LYS A 186 -16.30 2.85 -10.43
N LEU A 187 -17.16 3.85 -10.23
CA LEU A 187 -18.61 3.67 -10.30
C LEU A 187 -19.08 3.17 -11.68
N LEU A 188 -18.44 3.61 -12.76
CA LEU A 188 -18.73 3.10 -14.11
C LEU A 188 -18.31 1.64 -14.30
N LEU A 189 -17.22 1.20 -13.65
CA LEU A 189 -16.80 -0.21 -13.67
C LEU A 189 -17.78 -1.11 -12.90
N GLU A 190 -18.53 -0.57 -11.94
CA GLU A 190 -19.58 -1.32 -11.22
C GLU A 190 -20.81 -1.65 -12.07
N LEU A 191 -20.98 -1.02 -13.24
CA LEU A 191 -22.09 -1.31 -14.15
C LEU A 191 -22.05 -2.73 -14.74
N LYS A 192 -21.01 -3.52 -14.42
CA LYS A 192 -20.82 -4.94 -14.80
C LYS A 192 -21.14 -5.21 -16.27
N ILE A 193 -20.76 -4.27 -17.14
CA ILE A 193 -20.92 -4.43 -18.59
C ILE A 193 -20.02 -5.61 -19.01
N PRO A 194 -20.55 -6.63 -19.72
CA PRO A 194 -19.76 -7.79 -20.09
C PRO A 194 -18.58 -7.37 -20.97
N ASN A 195 -17.40 -7.90 -20.63
CA ASN A 195 -16.21 -7.67 -21.44
C ASN A 195 -16.38 -8.32 -22.82
N ARG A 196 -15.78 -7.70 -23.84
CA ARG A 196 -15.70 -8.32 -25.16
C ARG A 196 -14.84 -9.58 -25.07
N GLU A 197 -15.18 -10.56 -25.90
CA GLU A 197 -14.44 -11.81 -26.00
C GLU A 197 -12.94 -11.55 -26.26
N GLY A 198 -12.09 -12.25 -25.52
CA GLY A 198 -10.62 -12.13 -25.64
C GLY A 198 -9.97 -10.95 -24.91
N ILE A 199 -10.73 -10.05 -24.26
CA ILE A 199 -10.15 -8.96 -23.46
C ILE A 199 -9.69 -9.48 -22.10
N LYS A 200 -8.42 -9.26 -21.78
CA LYS A 200 -7.89 -9.39 -20.42
C LYS A 200 -8.23 -8.14 -19.63
N THR A 201 -9.08 -8.28 -18.61
CA THR A 201 -9.33 -7.19 -17.68
C THR A 201 -8.28 -7.14 -16.58
N PRO A 202 -8.02 -5.93 -16.03
CA PRO A 202 -7.31 -5.85 -14.77
C PRO A 202 -8.05 -6.65 -13.70
N PRO A 203 -7.33 -7.20 -12.71
CA PRO A 203 -7.96 -7.92 -11.61
C PRO A 203 -8.90 -6.99 -10.85
N GLU A 204 -10.03 -7.55 -10.43
CA GLU A 204 -10.94 -6.86 -9.51
C GLU A 204 -10.22 -6.64 -8.18
N LEU A 205 -10.40 -5.46 -7.58
CA LEU A 205 -9.88 -5.17 -6.25
C LEU A 205 -11.03 -5.15 -5.24
N PRO A 206 -10.79 -5.56 -3.99
CA PRO A 206 -11.77 -5.49 -2.92
C PRO A 206 -12.36 -4.09 -2.74
N PRO A 207 -13.69 -3.91 -2.84
CA PRO A 207 -14.31 -2.62 -2.52
C PRO A 207 -14.34 -2.40 -1.01
N TYR A 208 -14.17 -1.15 -0.58
CA TYR A 208 -14.23 -0.65 0.79
C TYR A 208 -13.49 -1.53 1.82
N PHE A 209 -12.30 -1.95 1.43
CA PHE A 209 -11.57 -3.01 2.12
C PHE A 209 -10.85 -2.54 3.39
N HIS A 210 -10.34 -1.31 3.38
CA HIS A 210 -9.54 -0.79 4.49
C HIS A 210 -9.76 0.71 4.69
N GLU A 211 -9.41 1.18 5.89
CA GLU A 211 -9.23 2.59 6.17
C GLU A 211 -7.80 2.83 6.64
N ILE A 212 -7.29 4.03 6.42
CA ILE A 212 -5.93 4.43 6.76
C ILE A 212 -5.94 5.79 7.48
N ASN A 213 -5.09 5.92 8.49
CA ASN A 213 -4.94 7.16 9.25
C ASN A 213 -3.79 8.03 8.73
N GLU A 214 -3.62 9.22 9.31
CA GLU A 214 -2.56 10.20 8.96
C GLU A 214 -1.14 9.65 9.08
N GLU A 215 -0.96 8.59 9.86
CA GLU A 215 0.33 7.94 10.08
C GLU A 215 0.57 6.73 9.19
N ARG A 216 -0.35 6.47 8.25
CA ARG A 216 -0.38 5.33 7.35
C ARG A 216 -0.58 3.97 8.04
N GLN A 217 -1.06 3.92 9.28
CA GLN A 217 -1.57 2.65 9.80
C GLN A 217 -2.91 2.37 9.15
N ALA A 218 -2.99 1.28 8.40
CA ALA A 218 -4.23 0.80 7.84
C ALA A 218 -4.88 -0.23 8.76
N GLY A 219 -6.14 -0.53 8.50
CA GLY A 219 -6.78 -1.71 9.02
C GLY A 219 -8.01 -2.05 8.22
N MET A 220 -8.35 -3.33 8.22
CA MET A 220 -9.58 -3.82 7.59
C MET A 220 -10.80 -3.06 8.11
N THR A 221 -11.70 -2.66 7.21
CA THR A 221 -12.95 -2.01 7.64
C THR A 221 -13.79 -2.99 8.45
N GLN A 222 -14.63 -2.47 9.34
CA GLN A 222 -15.56 -3.32 10.09
C GLN A 222 -16.45 -4.13 9.15
N LEU A 223 -16.87 -3.53 8.02
CA LEU A 223 -17.68 -4.22 7.01
C LEU A 223 -16.94 -5.42 6.43
N ALA A 224 -15.70 -5.26 5.96
CA ALA A 224 -14.89 -6.37 5.46
C ALA A 224 -14.59 -7.43 6.53
N ALA A 225 -14.49 -7.04 7.80
CA ALA A 225 -14.25 -7.96 8.91
C ALA A 225 -15.48 -8.78 9.33
N THR A 226 -16.71 -8.34 9.04
CA THR A 226 -17.93 -9.04 9.50
C THR A 226 -18.88 -9.52 8.41
N ASP A 227 -18.84 -8.93 7.22
CA ASP A 227 -19.73 -9.31 6.12
C ASP A 227 -19.16 -10.51 5.36
N GLN A 228 -19.79 -11.68 5.56
CA GLN A 228 -19.34 -12.94 4.96
C GLN A 228 -19.44 -12.93 3.42
N SER A 229 -20.40 -12.19 2.84
CA SER A 229 -20.52 -12.12 1.38
C SER A 229 -19.38 -11.33 0.77
N LEU A 230 -19.01 -10.22 1.40
CA LEU A 230 -17.84 -9.42 1.03
C LEU A 230 -16.56 -10.23 1.22
N GLN A 231 -16.40 -10.92 2.36
CA GLN A 231 -15.26 -11.81 2.59
C GLN A 231 -15.13 -12.86 1.50
N HIS A 232 -16.20 -13.58 1.18
CA HIS A 232 -16.19 -14.59 0.12
C HIS A 232 -15.83 -13.99 -1.25
N ARG A 233 -16.33 -12.79 -1.58
CA ARG A 233 -15.95 -12.09 -2.82
C ARG A 233 -14.45 -11.77 -2.83
N ILE A 234 -13.91 -11.27 -1.73
CA ILE A 234 -12.48 -10.93 -1.60
C ILE A 234 -11.61 -12.18 -1.68
N GLN A 235 -12.02 -13.26 -1.03
CA GLN A 235 -11.37 -14.57 -1.13
C GLN A 235 -11.24 -15.03 -2.59
N GLN A 236 -12.28 -14.86 -3.42
CA GLN A 236 -12.22 -15.18 -4.86
C GLN A 236 -11.27 -14.27 -5.65
N ILE A 237 -11.05 -13.04 -5.19
CA ILE A 237 -10.07 -12.11 -5.79
C ILE A 237 -8.64 -12.58 -5.52
N TRP A 238 -8.36 -13.16 -4.34
CA TRP A 238 -7.02 -13.61 -3.98
C TRP A 238 -6.52 -14.82 -4.75
N LEU A 239 -7.39 -15.77 -5.06
CA LEU A 239 -7.00 -17.00 -5.76
C LEU A 239 -6.19 -16.73 -7.05
N PRO A 240 -6.67 -15.92 -8.02
CA PRO A 240 -5.89 -15.60 -9.22
C PRO A 240 -4.71 -14.64 -8.95
N LEU A 241 -4.79 -13.79 -7.92
CA LEU A 241 -3.71 -12.82 -7.62
C LEU A 241 -2.47 -13.46 -7.00
N PHE A 242 -2.65 -14.54 -6.23
CA PHE A 242 -1.55 -15.27 -5.57
C PHE A 242 -1.13 -16.54 -6.31
N THR A 243 -1.86 -16.93 -7.35
CA THR A 243 -1.42 -17.99 -8.27
C THR A 243 -0.46 -17.39 -9.29
N PRO A 244 0.79 -17.88 -9.39
CA PRO A 244 1.74 -17.40 -10.37
C PRO A 244 1.18 -17.48 -11.80
N PRO A 245 1.50 -16.52 -12.69
CA PRO A 245 1.08 -16.60 -14.07
C PRO A 245 1.63 -17.87 -14.72
N PRO A 246 0.92 -18.44 -15.71
CA PRO A 246 1.43 -19.60 -16.43
C PRO A 246 2.76 -19.26 -17.11
N LYS A 247 3.60 -20.28 -17.30
CA LYS A 247 4.87 -20.15 -18.02
C LYS A 247 4.68 -19.46 -19.38
N GLU A 248 5.67 -18.70 -19.79
CA GLU A 248 5.67 -18.01 -21.08
C GLU A 248 5.55 -19.01 -22.24
N LYS A 249 4.83 -18.62 -23.30
CA LYS A 249 4.66 -19.47 -24.48
C LYS A 249 6.01 -19.71 -25.14
N GLY A 250 6.35 -20.97 -25.38
CA GLY A 250 7.61 -21.38 -26.01
C GLY A 250 8.76 -21.65 -25.04
N VAL A 251 8.59 -21.35 -23.74
CA VAL A 251 9.58 -21.64 -22.69
C VAL A 251 9.33 -23.04 -22.12
N SER A 252 10.40 -23.85 -22.01
CA SER A 252 10.30 -25.18 -21.41
C SER A 252 9.98 -25.06 -19.91
N HIS A 253 9.48 -26.14 -19.29
CA HIS A 253 9.24 -26.08 -17.84
C HIS A 253 10.54 -25.88 -17.06
N GLU A 254 11.61 -26.56 -17.47
CA GLU A 254 12.95 -26.48 -16.87
C GLU A 254 13.51 -25.07 -16.97
N GLU A 255 13.45 -24.44 -18.14
CA GLU A 255 13.93 -23.08 -18.36
C GLU A 255 13.14 -22.05 -17.54
N HIS A 256 11.82 -22.24 -17.42
CA HIS A 256 10.99 -21.39 -16.57
C HIS A 256 11.42 -21.50 -15.10
N MET A 257 11.61 -22.72 -14.59
CA MET A 257 12.04 -22.94 -13.20
C MET A 257 13.46 -22.43 -12.94
N GLU A 258 14.37 -22.55 -13.90
CA GLU A 258 15.71 -21.98 -13.82
C GLU A 258 15.67 -20.44 -13.73
N ASN A 259 14.83 -19.80 -14.54
CA ASN A 259 14.62 -18.35 -14.48
C ASN A 259 14.03 -17.90 -13.13
N VAL A 260 13.05 -18.65 -12.59
CA VAL A 260 12.52 -18.39 -11.25
C VAL A 260 13.63 -18.48 -10.21
N LYS A 261 14.41 -19.57 -10.21
CA LYS A 261 15.53 -19.77 -9.29
C LYS A 261 16.55 -18.62 -9.37
N LYS A 262 16.97 -18.26 -10.58
CA LYS A 262 17.92 -17.17 -10.82
C LYS A 262 17.41 -15.82 -10.29
N ASN A 263 16.13 -15.53 -10.49
CA ASN A 263 15.51 -14.31 -9.97
C ASN A 263 15.44 -14.32 -8.44
N THR A 264 15.05 -15.44 -7.83
CA THR A 264 15.04 -15.62 -6.37
C THR A 264 16.44 -15.43 -5.80
N ASP A 265 17.46 -16.07 -6.38
CA ASP A 265 18.85 -15.98 -5.93
C ASP A 265 19.39 -14.54 -6.02
N LYS A 266 19.03 -13.82 -7.08
CA LYS A 266 19.36 -12.40 -7.22
C LYS A 266 18.70 -11.56 -6.13
N ILE A 267 17.40 -11.73 -5.88
CA ILE A 267 16.67 -10.98 -4.85
C ILE A 267 17.26 -11.26 -3.46
N LEU A 268 17.64 -12.51 -3.18
CA LEU A 268 18.32 -12.91 -1.95
C LEU A 268 19.66 -12.20 -1.78
N GLU A 269 20.48 -12.15 -2.84
CA GLU A 269 21.78 -11.46 -2.82
C GLU A 269 21.64 -9.94 -2.67
N ASP A 270 20.72 -9.33 -3.42
CA ASP A 270 20.40 -7.91 -3.31
C ASP A 270 19.92 -7.57 -1.88
N THR A 271 19.08 -8.42 -1.30
CA THR A 271 18.59 -8.25 0.08
C THR A 271 19.73 -8.38 1.09
N ARG A 272 20.61 -9.38 0.97
CA ARG A 272 21.79 -9.54 1.82
C ARG A 272 22.67 -8.29 1.79
N SER A 273 22.95 -7.77 0.59
CA SER A 273 23.74 -6.54 0.40
C SER A 273 23.10 -5.34 1.11
N ARG A 274 21.78 -5.16 0.97
CA ARG A 274 21.04 -4.07 1.64
C ARG A 274 21.03 -4.22 3.17
N VAL A 275 20.83 -5.43 3.69
CA VAL A 275 20.91 -5.73 5.13
C VAL A 275 22.29 -5.38 5.67
N GLU A 276 23.34 -5.81 4.98
CA GLU A 276 24.72 -5.52 5.40
C GLU A 276 25.00 -4.00 5.42
N LYS A 277 24.57 -3.27 4.39
CA LYS A 277 24.69 -1.81 4.36
C LYS A 277 23.99 -1.12 5.53
N ILE A 278 22.86 -1.64 6.01
CA ILE A 278 22.16 -1.08 7.17
C ILE A 278 22.93 -1.41 8.46
N ARG A 279 23.43 -2.65 8.58
CA ARG A 279 24.23 -3.10 9.73
C ARG A 279 25.53 -2.33 9.90
N THR A 280 26.25 -2.05 8.81
CA THR A 280 27.51 -1.29 8.88
C THR A 280 27.31 0.14 9.38
N LYS A 281 26.09 0.68 9.27
CA LYS A 281 25.69 1.96 9.86
C LYS A 281 25.17 1.86 11.30
N GLY A 282 25.19 0.67 11.91
CA GLY A 282 24.66 0.43 13.25
C GLY A 282 23.15 0.12 13.30
N GLY A 283 22.48 0.06 12.14
CA GLY A 283 21.07 -0.31 12.05
C GLY A 283 20.83 -1.81 12.16
N ARG A 284 19.56 -2.19 12.31
CA ARG A 284 19.11 -3.58 12.37
C ARG A 284 18.06 -3.84 11.29
N VAL A 285 18.01 -5.07 10.80
CA VAL A 285 16.93 -5.55 9.92
C VAL A 285 16.36 -6.81 10.54
N ILE A 286 15.03 -6.86 10.64
CA ILE A 286 14.27 -7.96 11.21
C ILE A 286 13.19 -8.36 10.20
N PHE A 287 13.13 -9.63 9.83
CA PHE A 287 12.07 -10.12 8.96
C PHE A 287 10.88 -10.62 9.79
N VAL A 288 9.66 -10.40 9.29
CA VAL A 288 8.46 -10.97 9.91
C VAL A 288 7.54 -11.54 8.85
N ARG A 289 7.08 -12.77 9.06
CA ARG A 289 6.01 -13.39 8.26
C ARG A 289 4.72 -13.34 9.05
N LEU A 290 3.84 -12.40 8.68
CA LEU A 290 2.52 -12.22 9.30
C LEU A 290 1.53 -13.30 8.84
N PRO A 291 0.45 -13.57 9.61
CA PRO A 291 -0.49 -14.63 9.32
C PRO A 291 -1.16 -14.55 7.93
N SER A 292 -1.49 -15.72 7.41
CA SER A 292 -2.48 -15.94 6.34
C SER A 292 -3.17 -17.27 6.62
N THR A 293 -4.44 -17.40 6.23
CA THR A 293 -5.26 -18.60 6.54
C THR A 293 -5.96 -19.15 5.30
N GLY A 294 -6.77 -20.20 5.49
CA GLY A 294 -7.63 -20.78 4.46
C GLY A 294 -6.90 -21.20 3.18
N GLU A 295 -7.63 -21.13 2.06
CA GLU A 295 -7.13 -21.57 0.75
C GLU A 295 -5.95 -20.73 0.26
N LEU A 296 -5.87 -19.45 0.66
CA LEU A 296 -4.73 -18.61 0.33
C LEU A 296 -3.44 -19.17 0.92
N ARG A 297 -3.46 -19.62 2.18
CA ARG A 297 -2.28 -20.25 2.80
C ARG A 297 -1.89 -21.54 2.08
N THR A 298 -2.86 -22.34 1.62
CA THR A 298 -2.62 -23.53 0.78
C THR A 298 -1.91 -23.17 -0.52
N ILE A 299 -2.36 -22.12 -1.22
CA ILE A 299 -1.72 -21.60 -2.44
C ILE A 299 -0.29 -21.14 -2.16
N GLU A 300 -0.08 -20.37 -1.08
CA GLU A 300 1.25 -19.91 -0.70
C GLU A 300 2.19 -21.07 -0.37
N ASN A 301 1.73 -22.11 0.32
CA ASN A 301 2.51 -23.31 0.59
C ASN A 301 2.86 -24.08 -0.67
N LYS A 302 1.99 -24.07 -1.67
CA LYS A 302 2.21 -24.76 -2.94
C LYS A 302 3.22 -24.03 -3.84
N TYR A 303 3.11 -22.71 -3.97
CA TYR A 303 3.88 -21.94 -4.95
C TYR A 303 5.08 -21.21 -4.36
N THR A 304 5.02 -20.90 -3.06
CA THR A 304 6.09 -20.24 -2.33
C THR A 304 6.36 -20.93 -0.99
N PRO A 305 6.73 -22.23 -1.02
CA PRO A 305 6.97 -23.00 0.20
C PRO A 305 8.05 -22.35 1.06
N ARG A 306 7.88 -22.47 2.38
CA ARG A 306 8.75 -21.82 3.37
C ARG A 306 10.24 -22.12 3.14
N GLU A 307 10.56 -23.40 2.95
CA GLU A 307 11.94 -23.90 2.79
C GLU A 307 12.65 -23.26 1.60
N ASP A 308 11.94 -23.01 0.48
CA ASP A 308 12.53 -22.45 -0.73
C ASP A 308 12.64 -20.92 -0.74
N TYR A 309 12.01 -20.24 0.22
CA TYR A 309 11.87 -18.78 0.21
C TYR A 309 12.18 -18.13 1.57
N TRP A 310 11.39 -18.42 2.60
CA TRP A 310 11.55 -17.79 3.92
C TRP A 310 12.83 -18.25 4.61
N ASP A 311 13.07 -19.57 4.67
CA ASP A 311 14.25 -20.08 5.38
C ASP A 311 15.54 -19.66 4.66
N ARG A 312 15.54 -19.71 3.32
CA ARG A 312 16.65 -19.19 2.49
C ARG A 312 16.88 -17.69 2.65
N LEU A 313 15.83 -16.89 2.88
CA LEU A 313 15.96 -15.45 3.16
C LEU A 313 16.73 -15.22 4.47
N LEU A 314 16.35 -15.93 5.53
CA LEU A 314 17.02 -15.81 6.83
C LEU A 314 18.46 -16.32 6.76
N GLU A 315 18.68 -17.49 6.15
CA GLU A 315 20.01 -18.06 5.95
C GLU A 315 20.94 -17.11 5.17
N LYS A 316 20.46 -16.60 4.02
CA LYS A 316 21.29 -15.76 3.14
C LYS A 316 21.66 -14.42 3.79
N THR A 317 20.73 -13.81 4.51
CA THR A 317 20.91 -12.48 5.11
C THR A 317 21.55 -12.54 6.50
N GLY A 318 21.45 -13.69 7.17
CA GLY A 318 21.80 -13.85 8.58
C GLY A 318 20.99 -12.91 9.49
N ALA A 319 19.84 -12.39 9.04
CA ALA A 319 19.01 -11.49 9.82
C ALA A 319 17.98 -12.28 10.64
N PRO A 320 17.67 -11.83 11.87
CA PRO A 320 16.65 -12.49 12.66
C PRO A 320 15.29 -12.39 11.97
N GLY A 321 14.48 -13.43 12.13
CA GLY A 321 13.15 -13.50 11.56
C GLY A 321 12.17 -14.15 12.51
N ILE A 322 10.93 -13.69 12.50
CA ILE A 322 9.82 -14.32 13.23
C ILE A 322 8.77 -14.76 12.20
N HIS A 323 8.55 -16.06 12.09
CA HIS A 323 7.41 -16.60 11.35
C HIS A 323 6.26 -16.84 12.32
N PHE A 324 5.03 -16.46 11.96
CA PHE A 324 3.86 -16.68 12.80
C PHE A 324 3.57 -18.17 13.12
N GLU A 325 4.22 -19.10 12.41
CA GLU A 325 4.05 -20.55 12.58
C GLU A 325 5.15 -21.15 13.48
N ASP A 326 6.18 -20.37 13.83
CA ASP A 326 7.28 -20.83 14.68
C ASP A 326 6.95 -20.76 16.18
N TYR A 327 5.86 -20.08 16.53
CA TYR A 327 5.52 -19.76 17.92
C TYR A 327 4.04 -20.06 18.17
N GLU A 328 3.77 -20.89 19.19
CA GLU A 328 2.40 -21.23 19.59
C GLU A 328 1.61 -19.97 19.99
N GLU A 329 2.29 -18.97 20.57
CA GLU A 329 1.69 -17.69 20.95
C GLU A 329 1.16 -16.91 19.73
N LEU A 330 1.78 -17.08 18.56
CA LEU A 330 1.36 -16.45 17.30
C LEU A 330 0.37 -17.30 16.50
N SER A 331 -0.07 -18.43 17.06
CA SER A 331 -1.09 -19.29 16.45
C SER A 331 -2.52 -18.86 16.84
N GLY A 332 -3.51 -19.43 16.16
CA GLY A 332 -4.94 -19.27 16.48
C GLY A 332 -5.59 -18.00 15.93
N PHE A 333 -4.89 -17.22 15.12
CA PHE A 333 -5.49 -16.12 14.37
C PHE A 333 -6.18 -16.63 13.10
N ASP A 334 -7.33 -16.05 12.77
CA ASP A 334 -8.03 -16.29 11.50
C ASP A 334 -8.16 -15.00 10.70
N CYS A 335 -7.74 -15.03 9.44
CA CYS A 335 -7.88 -13.91 8.52
C CYS A 335 -9.26 -14.01 7.84
N PRO A 336 -10.18 -13.04 8.03
CA PRO A 336 -11.55 -13.16 7.51
C PRO A 336 -11.62 -13.38 6.00
N GLU A 337 -10.70 -12.76 5.25
CA GLU A 337 -10.56 -12.95 3.81
C GLU A 337 -9.26 -13.68 3.44
N TRP A 338 -8.72 -14.49 4.35
CA TRP A 338 -7.53 -15.34 4.21
C TRP A 338 -6.17 -14.64 4.17
N SER A 339 -6.10 -13.31 3.97
CA SER A 339 -4.83 -12.60 3.80
C SER A 339 -4.46 -11.64 4.94
N HIS A 340 -5.44 -11.06 5.63
CA HIS A 340 -5.25 -9.98 6.60
C HIS A 340 -6.05 -10.24 7.87
N LEU A 341 -5.50 -9.81 9.00
CA LEU A 341 -6.17 -9.87 10.30
C LEU A 341 -7.27 -8.80 10.39
N SER A 342 -8.28 -9.09 11.22
CA SER A 342 -9.18 -8.03 11.69
C SER A 342 -8.39 -7.03 12.53
N ARG A 343 -8.86 -5.77 12.67
CA ARG A 343 -8.17 -4.77 13.52
C ARG A 343 -7.92 -5.28 14.94
N LYS A 344 -8.91 -5.96 15.53
CA LYS A 344 -8.81 -6.53 16.88
C LYS A 344 -7.70 -7.59 16.95
N ASP A 345 -7.64 -8.46 15.94
CA ASP A 345 -6.65 -9.53 15.88
C ASP A 345 -5.25 -9.01 15.55
N ALA A 346 -5.14 -7.96 14.71
CA ALA A 346 -3.88 -7.25 14.45
C ALA A 346 -3.30 -6.65 15.74
N THR A 347 -4.12 -6.00 16.57
CA THR A 347 -3.72 -5.50 17.89
C THR A 347 -3.23 -6.63 18.79
N GLU A 348 -3.97 -7.74 18.86
CA GLU A 348 -3.61 -8.88 19.71
C GLU A 348 -2.35 -9.61 19.21
N PHE A 349 -2.24 -9.85 17.90
CA PHE A 349 -1.06 -10.38 17.24
C PHE A 349 0.17 -9.52 17.55
N THR A 350 0.05 -8.20 17.40
CA THR A 350 1.17 -7.28 17.66
C THR A 350 1.61 -7.32 19.12
N LYS A 351 0.69 -7.47 20.09
CA LYS A 351 1.07 -7.62 21.51
C LYS A 351 1.87 -8.89 21.77
N ARG A 352 1.54 -9.99 21.11
CA ARG A 352 2.25 -11.26 21.27
C ARG A 352 3.59 -11.24 20.52
N PHE A 353 3.58 -10.69 19.31
CA PHE A 353 4.77 -10.50 18.48
C PHE A 353 5.82 -9.63 19.17
N THR A 354 5.42 -8.48 19.74
CA THR A 354 6.35 -7.56 20.41
C THR A 354 7.01 -8.16 21.65
N LYS A 355 6.32 -9.05 22.38
CA LYS A 355 6.93 -9.84 23.47
C LYS A 355 8.01 -10.78 22.95
N LEU A 356 7.74 -11.51 21.86
CA LEU A 356 8.73 -12.39 21.23
C LEU A 356 9.92 -11.60 20.67
N LEU A 357 9.67 -10.42 20.11
CA LEU A 357 10.70 -9.52 19.59
C LEU A 357 11.68 -9.07 20.70
N LYS A 358 11.16 -8.75 21.90
CA LYS A 358 11.95 -8.41 23.10
C LYS A 358 12.70 -9.58 23.72
N GLN A 359 12.28 -10.81 23.47
CA GLN A 359 12.87 -12.00 24.08
C GLN A 359 13.96 -12.61 23.21
N ASN A 360 13.78 -12.55 21.89
CA ASN A 360 14.57 -13.32 20.94
C ASN A 360 15.49 -12.47 20.06
N ILE A 361 15.30 -11.14 20.01
CA ILE A 361 15.98 -10.29 19.02
C ILE A 361 16.62 -9.04 19.64
N PHE A 362 15.83 -8.29 20.42
CA PHE A 362 16.37 -7.24 21.31
C PHE A 362 16.75 -7.85 22.65
#